data_AF-A0A4Q5UXG2-F1
#
_entry.id   AF-A0A4Q5UXG2-F1
#
_cell.length_a   1.000
_cell.length_b   1.000
_cell.length_c   1.000
_cell.angle_alpha   90.00
_cell.angle_beta   90.00
_cell.angle_gamma   90.00
#
_symmetry.space_group_name_H-M   'P 1'
#
loop_
_entity.id
_entity.type
_entity.pdbx_description
1 polymer ?
#
loop_
_entity_poly.entity_id
_entity_poly.type
_entity_poly.pdbx_seq_one_letter_code
_entity_poly.pdbx_strand_id
1 'polypeptide(L)'
;MAKKKAVDPDPSEALLRSREKRKWQIAFRRYVIESNPSQSYAPYFGLDIKNIRLWFEYQLTPDIGWQDFGSKWQFNHIIPVTYFNFSEPSDLRLCWNFVNIRAEVITDREPGTSLDLLGAKGYFKELFDASGNTVAGQLLDKIASLENKEKINNEGQLRFINEKKDFLKQISGYTVNEFEMINRGRSPQEVEKEMAILKKFSN
;
A
#
# COMPACT_ATOMS: atom_id res chain seq x y z
N MET A 1 6.10 -53.24 -9.58
CA MET A 1 6.38 -52.29 -8.48
C MET A 1 5.79 -50.93 -8.83
N ALA A 2 4.72 -50.52 -8.17
CA ALA A 2 4.14 -49.19 -8.37
C ALA A 2 5.00 -48.13 -7.67
N LYS A 3 5.48 -47.13 -8.40
CA LYS A 3 6.16 -45.96 -7.83
C LYS A 3 5.15 -45.21 -6.95
N LYS A 4 5.37 -45.24 -5.62
CA LYS A 4 4.69 -44.33 -4.68
C LYS A 4 4.94 -42.90 -5.16
N LYS A 5 3.88 -42.20 -5.61
CA LYS A 5 3.91 -40.75 -5.83
C LYS A 5 4.26 -40.11 -4.49
N ALA A 6 5.34 -39.32 -4.47
CA ALA A 6 5.65 -38.47 -3.34
C ALA A 6 4.44 -37.56 -3.09
N VAL A 7 3.98 -37.52 -1.84
CA VAL A 7 2.95 -36.58 -1.41
C VAL A 7 3.62 -35.20 -1.45
N ASP A 8 3.16 -34.34 -2.35
CA ASP A 8 3.64 -32.96 -2.42
C ASP A 8 3.39 -32.30 -1.05
N PRO A 9 4.38 -31.57 -0.48
CA PRO A 9 4.17 -30.84 0.75
C PRO A 9 3.05 -29.83 0.57
N ASP A 10 2.20 -29.71 1.60
CA ASP A 10 1.07 -28.79 1.60
C ASP A 10 1.59 -27.37 1.31
N PRO A 11 1.04 -26.66 0.30
CA PRO A 11 1.56 -25.35 -0.09
C PRO A 11 1.42 -24.35 1.05
N SER A 12 2.42 -23.47 1.20
CA SER A 12 2.37 -22.40 2.20
C SER A 12 1.18 -21.46 1.93
N GLU A 13 0.65 -20.85 3.00
CA GLU A 13 -0.46 -19.88 2.90
C GLU A 13 -0.15 -18.72 1.94
N ALA A 14 1.10 -18.25 1.95
CA ALA A 14 1.56 -17.21 1.03
C ALA A 14 1.45 -17.63 -0.45
N LEU A 15 1.79 -18.89 -0.74
CA LEU A 15 1.69 -19.45 -2.10
C LEU A 15 0.23 -19.61 -2.52
N LEU A 16 -0.63 -20.10 -1.62
CA LEU A 16 -2.07 -20.21 -1.85
C LEU A 16 -2.69 -18.84 -2.16
N ARG A 17 -2.34 -17.82 -1.37
CA ARG A 17 -2.80 -16.45 -1.59
C ARG A 17 -2.34 -15.88 -2.93
N SER A 18 -1.09 -16.10 -3.31
CA SER A 18 -0.56 -15.66 -4.60
C SER A 18 -1.29 -16.32 -5.78
N ARG A 19 -1.57 -17.62 -5.68
CA ARG A 19 -2.34 -18.37 -6.70
C ARG A 19 -3.77 -17.85 -6.82
N GLU A 20 -4.45 -17.63 -5.69
CA GLU A 20 -5.79 -17.06 -5.68
C GLU A 20 -5.81 -15.65 -6.27
N LYS A 21 -4.90 -14.75 -5.87
CA LYS A 21 -4.76 -13.42 -6.50
C LYS A 21 -4.62 -13.52 -8.02
N ARG A 22 -3.74 -14.40 -8.51
CA ARG A 22 -3.51 -14.57 -9.95
C ARG A 22 -4.76 -15.08 -10.67
N LYS A 23 -5.49 -16.02 -10.08
CA LYS A 23 -6.75 -16.54 -10.62
C LYS A 23 -7.78 -15.43 -10.81
N TRP A 24 -7.96 -14.56 -9.83
CA TRP A 24 -8.85 -13.42 -9.94
C TRP A 24 -8.39 -12.38 -10.97
N GLN A 25 -7.09 -12.08 -11.05
CA GLN A 25 -6.55 -11.19 -12.09
C GLN A 25 -6.82 -11.71 -13.50
N ILE A 26 -6.63 -13.01 -13.72
CA ILE A 26 -6.93 -13.65 -15.02
C ILE A 26 -8.43 -13.57 -15.32
N ALA A 27 -9.28 -13.87 -14.34
CA ALA A 27 -10.73 -13.81 -14.51
C ALA A 27 -11.20 -12.40 -14.87
N PHE A 28 -10.71 -11.38 -14.15
CA PHE A 28 -11.03 -9.97 -14.41
C PHE A 28 -10.56 -9.54 -15.79
N ARG A 29 -9.32 -9.88 -16.17
CA ARG A 29 -8.78 -9.57 -17.51
C ARG A 29 -9.64 -10.19 -18.62
N ARG A 30 -10.00 -11.47 -18.49
CA ARG A 30 -10.86 -12.14 -19.48
C ARG A 30 -12.24 -11.49 -19.57
N TYR A 31 -12.80 -11.10 -18.43
CA TYR A 31 -14.11 -10.45 -18.39
C TYR A 31 -14.09 -9.07 -19.07
N VAL A 32 -13.10 -8.23 -18.77
CA VAL A 32 -13.04 -6.85 -19.25
C VAL A 32 -12.40 -6.73 -20.63
N ILE A 33 -11.22 -7.32 -20.84
CA ILE A 33 -10.42 -7.17 -22.07
C ILE A 33 -10.97 -8.05 -23.19
N GLU A 34 -11.21 -9.33 -22.88
CA GLU A 34 -11.65 -10.33 -23.88
C GLU A 34 -13.18 -10.37 -24.02
N SER A 35 -13.91 -9.58 -23.23
CA SER A 35 -15.38 -9.57 -23.19
C SER A 35 -15.97 -10.98 -22.96
N ASN A 36 -15.28 -11.80 -22.18
CA ASN A 36 -15.67 -13.19 -21.92
C ASN A 36 -16.45 -13.28 -20.59
N PRO A 37 -17.80 -13.47 -20.64
CA PRO A 37 -18.62 -13.48 -19.44
C PRO A 37 -18.30 -14.68 -18.53
N SER A 38 -18.38 -14.47 -17.22
CA SER A 38 -18.22 -15.54 -16.25
C SER A 38 -19.22 -15.42 -15.11
N GLN A 39 -20.11 -16.41 -14.99
CA GLN A 39 -21.12 -16.44 -13.91
C GLN A 39 -20.48 -16.48 -12.52
N SER A 40 -19.32 -17.13 -12.38
CA SER A 40 -18.64 -17.29 -11.09
C SER A 40 -17.97 -16.01 -10.59
N TYR A 41 -17.51 -15.14 -11.50
CA TYR A 41 -16.73 -13.94 -11.14
C TYR A 41 -17.47 -12.63 -11.37
N ALA A 42 -18.35 -12.54 -12.38
CA ALA A 42 -19.04 -11.30 -12.73
C ALA A 42 -19.78 -10.62 -11.54
N PRO A 43 -20.44 -11.35 -10.62
CA PRO A 43 -21.10 -10.73 -9.47
C PRO A 43 -20.17 -9.95 -8.53
N TYR A 44 -18.86 -10.21 -8.57
CA TYR A 44 -17.86 -9.51 -7.74
C TYR A 44 -17.39 -8.20 -8.36
N PHE A 45 -17.52 -8.05 -9.68
CA PHE A 45 -16.99 -6.87 -10.39
C PHE A 45 -17.91 -5.65 -10.31
N GLY A 46 -19.18 -5.86 -9.93
CA GLY A 46 -20.13 -4.77 -9.65
C GLY A 46 -20.71 -4.05 -10.87
N LEU A 47 -20.30 -4.44 -12.08
CA LEU A 47 -20.83 -3.94 -13.36
C LEU A 47 -20.86 -5.04 -14.43
N ASP A 48 -21.77 -4.89 -15.39
CA ASP A 48 -21.73 -5.69 -16.62
C ASP A 48 -20.54 -5.28 -17.52
N ILE A 49 -20.21 -6.14 -18.48
CA ILE A 49 -19.05 -5.99 -19.38
C ILE A 49 -19.08 -4.63 -20.12
N LYS A 50 -20.25 -4.16 -20.56
CA LYS A 50 -20.33 -2.91 -21.32
C LYS A 50 -20.01 -1.73 -20.42
N ASN A 51 -20.64 -1.66 -19.25
CA ASN A 51 -20.46 -0.53 -18.33
C ASN A 51 -19.09 -0.53 -17.65
N ILE A 52 -18.51 -1.69 -17.33
CA ILE A 52 -17.15 -1.74 -16.75
C ILE A 52 -16.08 -1.31 -17.77
N ARG A 53 -16.29 -1.59 -19.06
CA ARG A 53 -15.41 -1.08 -20.11
C ARG A 53 -15.53 0.43 -20.24
N LEU A 54 -16.76 0.94 -20.25
CA LEU A 54 -17.02 2.38 -20.27
C LEU A 54 -16.40 3.10 -19.06
N TRP A 55 -16.43 2.49 -17.88
CA TRP A 55 -15.76 2.99 -16.67
C TRP A 55 -14.26 3.24 -16.90
N PHE A 56 -13.57 2.31 -17.56
CA PHE A 56 -12.15 2.49 -17.90
C PHE A 56 -11.93 3.48 -19.04
N GLU A 57 -12.80 3.51 -20.04
CA GLU A 57 -12.72 4.48 -21.15
C GLU A 57 -12.78 5.93 -20.66
N TYR A 58 -13.58 6.23 -19.62
CA TYR A 58 -13.59 7.57 -18.99
C TYR A 58 -12.28 7.97 -18.31
N GLN A 59 -11.35 7.04 -18.10
CA GLN A 59 -10.08 7.26 -17.41
C GLN A 59 -8.89 7.29 -18.38
N LEU A 60 -9.07 6.83 -19.62
CA LEU A 60 -8.02 6.82 -20.63
C LEU A 60 -7.94 8.16 -21.34
N THR A 61 -6.73 8.52 -21.79
CA THR A 61 -6.50 9.68 -22.64
C THR A 61 -6.76 9.32 -24.11
N PRO A 62 -7.03 10.29 -25.01
CA PRO A 62 -7.34 10.03 -26.42
C PRO A 62 -6.29 9.22 -27.20
N ASP A 63 -5.03 9.20 -26.74
CA ASP A 63 -3.89 8.50 -27.34
C ASP A 63 -3.65 7.09 -26.78
N ILE A 64 -4.42 6.67 -25.77
CA ILE A 64 -4.32 5.35 -25.12
C ILE A 64 -5.64 4.61 -25.30
N GLY A 65 -5.60 3.47 -25.99
CA GLY A 65 -6.78 2.63 -26.22
C GLY A 65 -6.65 1.21 -25.68
N TRP A 66 -7.66 0.38 -25.94
CA TRP A 66 -7.71 -1.01 -25.48
C TRP A 66 -6.55 -1.88 -26.01
N GLN A 67 -6.07 -1.60 -27.22
CA GLN A 67 -4.91 -2.28 -27.82
C GLN A 67 -3.61 -2.02 -27.06
N ASP A 68 -3.54 -0.96 -26.27
CA ASP A 68 -2.36 -0.57 -25.49
C ASP A 68 -2.33 -1.21 -24.08
N PHE A 69 -3.28 -2.08 -23.77
CA PHE A 69 -3.34 -2.77 -22.49
C PHE A 69 -2.12 -3.69 -22.29
N GLY A 70 -1.44 -3.54 -21.15
CA GLY A 70 -0.22 -4.24 -20.79
C GLY A 70 1.06 -3.61 -21.34
N SER A 71 0.97 -2.62 -22.24
CA SER A 71 2.11 -1.87 -22.76
C SER A 71 2.12 -0.43 -22.28
N LYS A 72 1.03 0.32 -22.48
CA LYS A 72 0.91 1.72 -22.02
C LYS A 72 0.01 1.89 -20.80
N TRP A 73 -0.87 0.94 -20.52
CA TRP A 73 -1.73 1.01 -19.34
C TRP A 73 -2.11 -0.37 -18.82
N GLN A 74 -2.53 -0.43 -17.55
CA GLN A 74 -2.94 -1.67 -16.88
C GLN A 74 -4.05 -1.40 -15.86
N PHE A 75 -4.65 -2.48 -15.35
CA PHE A 75 -5.55 -2.38 -14.20
C PHE A 75 -4.74 -2.20 -12.92
N ASN A 76 -5.11 -1.19 -12.13
CA ASN A 76 -4.55 -1.00 -10.79
C ASN A 76 -5.66 -0.98 -9.73
N HIS A 77 -5.41 -1.59 -8.59
CA HIS A 77 -6.30 -1.49 -7.44
C HIS A 77 -5.97 -0.24 -6.64
N ILE A 78 -6.98 0.54 -6.25
CA ILE A 78 -6.81 1.76 -5.47
C ILE A 78 -6.46 1.42 -4.03
N ILE A 79 -7.22 0.52 -3.38
CA ILE A 79 -6.76 -0.18 -2.18
C ILE A 79 -6.06 -1.46 -2.64
N PRO A 80 -4.78 -1.67 -2.30
CA PRO A 80 -4.06 -2.87 -2.68
C PRO A 80 -4.76 -4.16 -2.22
N VAL A 81 -4.76 -5.16 -3.11
CA VAL A 81 -5.28 -6.53 -2.86
C VAL A 81 -4.73 -7.13 -1.56
N THR A 82 -3.53 -6.71 -1.14
CA THR A 82 -2.88 -7.15 0.10
C THR A 82 -3.67 -6.84 1.37
N TYR A 83 -4.59 -5.88 1.35
CA TYR A 83 -5.41 -5.52 2.49
C TYR A 83 -6.75 -6.27 2.57
N PHE A 84 -7.05 -7.12 1.58
CA PHE A 84 -8.29 -7.87 1.51
C PHE A 84 -8.10 -9.34 1.91
N ASN A 85 -9.11 -9.87 2.59
CA ASN A 85 -9.25 -11.26 3.01
C ASN A 85 -10.06 -12.04 1.97
N PHE A 86 -9.41 -12.96 1.28
CA PHE A 86 -10.02 -13.74 0.20
C PHE A 86 -10.95 -14.85 0.71
N SER A 87 -10.86 -15.19 2.00
CA SER A 87 -11.77 -16.14 2.64
C SER A 87 -13.10 -15.52 3.01
N GLU A 88 -13.24 -14.19 2.92
CA GLU A 88 -14.45 -13.45 3.22
C GLU A 88 -15.10 -12.93 1.92
N PRO A 89 -16.24 -13.51 1.48
CA PRO A 89 -16.86 -13.14 0.21
C PRO A 89 -17.24 -11.67 0.10
N SER A 90 -17.59 -11.01 1.21
CA SER A 90 -17.90 -9.58 1.22
C SER A 90 -16.66 -8.72 0.95
N ASP A 91 -15.52 -9.07 1.55
CA ASP A 91 -14.24 -8.38 1.36
C ASP A 91 -13.69 -8.62 -0.06
N LEU A 92 -13.90 -9.82 -0.61
CA LEU A 92 -13.55 -10.14 -1.99
C LEU A 92 -14.39 -9.36 -3.01
N ARG A 93 -15.68 -9.13 -2.71
CA ARG A 93 -16.54 -8.25 -3.51
C ARG A 93 -16.05 -6.81 -3.51
N LEU A 94 -15.62 -6.28 -2.36
CA LEU A 94 -15.04 -4.93 -2.29
C LEU A 94 -13.72 -4.84 -3.06
N CYS A 95 -12.85 -5.86 -2.91
CA CYS A 95 -11.56 -5.90 -3.58
C CYS A 95 -11.70 -5.78 -5.10
N TRP A 96 -12.60 -6.57 -5.69
CA TRP A 96 -12.75 -6.70 -7.15
C TRP A 96 -13.83 -5.84 -7.76
N ASN A 97 -14.54 -5.03 -6.95
CA ASN A 97 -15.51 -4.09 -7.46
C ASN A 97 -14.84 -3.06 -8.37
N PHE A 98 -15.50 -2.68 -9.47
CA PHE A 98 -15.00 -1.68 -10.41
C PHE A 98 -14.61 -0.35 -9.72
N VAL A 99 -15.28 0.02 -8.62
CA VAL A 99 -14.98 1.24 -7.85
C VAL A 99 -13.57 1.19 -7.25
N ASN A 100 -13.05 0.01 -6.90
CA ASN A 100 -11.70 -0.15 -6.36
C ASN A 100 -10.63 -0.36 -7.46
N ILE A 101 -11.02 -0.35 -8.75
CA ILE A 101 -10.11 -0.63 -9.86
C ILE A 101 -10.10 0.55 -10.85
N ARG A 102 -8.91 1.02 -11.19
CA ARG A 102 -8.69 2.11 -12.13
C ARG A 102 -7.79 1.70 -13.30
N ALA A 103 -7.87 2.46 -14.38
CA ALA A 103 -6.82 2.45 -15.40
C ALA A 103 -5.60 3.21 -14.86
N GLU A 104 -4.44 2.59 -14.97
CA GLU A 104 -3.15 3.18 -14.61
C GLU A 104 -2.24 3.18 -15.83
N VAL A 105 -1.71 4.35 -16.18
CA VAL A 105 -0.72 4.50 -17.25
C VAL A 105 0.61 3.95 -16.77
N ILE A 106 1.20 3.05 -17.55
CA ILE A 106 2.53 2.50 -17.30
C ILE A 106 3.53 3.57 -17.72
N THR A 107 4.34 4.04 -16.78
CA THR A 107 5.42 4.99 -17.03
C THR A 107 6.74 4.35 -16.61
N ASP A 108 7.85 4.78 -17.21
CA ASP A 108 9.21 4.28 -16.88
C ASP A 108 9.68 4.68 -15.46
N ARG A 109 8.89 5.48 -14.74
CA ARG A 109 9.16 5.83 -13.34
C ARG A 109 8.87 4.62 -12.46
N GLU A 110 9.63 4.50 -11.37
CA GLU A 110 9.54 3.38 -10.42
C GLU A 110 8.09 2.95 -10.11
N PRO A 111 7.84 1.64 -9.90
CA PRO A 111 6.50 1.14 -9.57
C PRO A 111 6.03 1.74 -8.23
N GLY A 112 5.42 2.92 -8.27
CA GLY A 112 5.33 3.75 -7.07
C GLY A 112 4.28 4.86 -7.09
N THR A 113 3.43 4.95 -8.13
CA THR A 113 2.22 5.80 -8.07
C THR A 113 0.96 5.01 -7.70
N SER A 114 1.14 3.83 -7.08
CA SER A 114 0.04 3.25 -6.32
C SER A 114 -0.32 4.25 -5.23
N LEU A 115 -1.56 4.72 -5.27
CA LEU A 115 -2.09 5.61 -4.26
C LEU A 115 -1.86 4.96 -2.89
N ASP A 116 -1.22 5.67 -1.96
CA ASP A 116 -1.09 5.19 -0.59
C ASP A 116 -2.47 5.18 0.09
N LEU A 117 -2.59 4.58 1.28
CA LEU A 117 -3.89 4.50 1.97
C LEU A 117 -4.50 5.89 2.22
N LEU A 118 -3.66 6.91 2.42
CA LEU A 118 -4.11 8.30 2.60
C LEU A 118 -4.72 8.86 1.32
N GLY A 119 -4.05 8.70 0.19
CA GLY A 119 -4.59 9.09 -1.11
C GLY A 119 -5.85 8.30 -1.45
N ALA A 120 -5.89 6.99 -1.17
CA ALA A 120 -7.06 6.15 -1.38
C ALA A 120 -8.25 6.65 -0.57
N LYS A 121 -8.03 7.05 0.68
CA LYS A 121 -9.05 7.66 1.54
C LYS A 121 -9.59 8.95 0.92
N GLY A 122 -8.72 9.82 0.42
CA GLY A 122 -9.12 11.05 -0.29
C GLY A 122 -9.97 10.75 -1.52
N TYR A 123 -9.51 9.81 -2.36
CA TYR A 123 -10.20 9.38 -3.57
C TYR A 123 -11.62 8.85 -3.28
N PHE A 124 -11.76 7.91 -2.36
CA PHE A 124 -13.09 7.35 -2.06
C PHE A 124 -13.99 8.33 -1.33
N LYS A 125 -13.42 9.25 -0.54
CA LYS A 125 -14.18 10.31 0.11
C LYS A 125 -14.79 11.24 -0.94
N GLU A 126 -14.00 11.71 -1.89
CA GLU A 126 -14.49 12.56 -2.98
C GLU A 126 -15.57 11.84 -3.80
N LEU A 127 -15.32 10.58 -4.17
CA LEU A 127 -16.28 9.78 -4.93
C LEU A 127 -17.59 9.58 -4.15
N PHE A 128 -17.51 9.28 -2.86
CA PHE A 128 -18.69 9.12 -2.00
C PHE A 128 -19.47 10.42 -1.82
N ASP A 129 -18.79 11.51 -1.47
CA ASP A 129 -19.43 12.80 -1.21
C ASP A 129 -20.11 13.36 -2.47
N ALA A 130 -19.50 13.16 -3.65
CA ALA A 130 -20.03 13.69 -4.91
C ALA A 130 -21.17 12.84 -5.50
N SER A 131 -21.20 11.53 -5.25
CA SER A 131 -22.12 10.61 -5.94
C SER A 131 -23.05 9.81 -5.03
N GLY A 132 -22.79 9.76 -3.74
CA GLY A 132 -23.47 8.85 -2.81
C GLY A 132 -23.16 7.36 -3.06
N ASN A 133 -22.10 7.03 -3.81
CA ASN A 133 -21.77 5.65 -4.14
C ASN A 133 -21.46 4.80 -2.89
N THR A 134 -22.35 3.89 -2.52
CA THR A 134 -22.25 3.12 -1.28
C THR A 134 -21.00 2.24 -1.20
N VAL A 135 -20.47 1.76 -2.33
CA VAL A 135 -19.24 0.96 -2.36
C VAL A 135 -18.02 1.82 -2.00
N ALA A 136 -17.97 3.07 -2.46
CA ALA A 136 -16.95 4.02 -2.02
C ALA A 136 -16.99 4.23 -0.49
N GLY A 137 -18.20 4.33 0.09
CA GLY A 137 -18.40 4.36 1.54
C GLY A 137 -17.85 3.11 2.24
N GLN A 138 -18.14 1.92 1.72
CA GLN A 138 -17.62 0.66 2.26
C GLN A 138 -16.09 0.56 2.17
N LEU A 139 -15.49 1.13 1.12
CA LEU A 139 -14.04 1.20 0.97
C LEU A 139 -13.40 2.20 1.95
N LEU A 140 -14.10 3.28 2.32
CA LEU A 140 -13.67 4.17 3.41
C LEU A 140 -13.69 3.44 4.76
N ASP A 141 -14.75 2.68 5.05
CA ASP A 141 -14.84 1.86 6.26
C ASP A 141 -13.72 0.82 6.31
N LYS A 142 -13.39 0.23 5.15
CA LYS A 142 -12.24 -0.68 5.02
C LYS A 142 -10.95 0.02 5.42
N ILE A 143 -10.66 1.21 4.90
CA ILE A 143 -9.46 1.98 5.25
C ILE A 143 -9.44 2.31 6.75
N ALA A 144 -10.56 2.78 7.32
CA ALA A 144 -10.65 3.06 8.75
C ALA A 144 -10.41 1.81 9.62
N SER A 145 -10.83 0.63 9.16
CA SER A 145 -10.55 -0.63 9.86
C SER A 145 -9.05 -0.99 9.85
N LEU A 146 -8.34 -0.65 8.77
CA LEU A 146 -6.89 -0.88 8.65
C LEU A 146 -6.12 0.06 9.59
N GLU A 147 -6.47 1.35 9.60
CA GLU A 147 -5.89 2.36 10.52
C GLU A 147 -6.00 1.91 11.99
N ASN A 148 -7.12 1.27 12.37
CA ASN A 148 -7.32 0.78 13.73
C ASN A 148 -6.53 -0.50 14.06
N LYS A 149 -6.26 -1.36 13.07
CA LYS A 149 -5.47 -2.59 13.24
C LYS A 149 -3.98 -2.31 13.33
N GLU A 150 -3.50 -1.27 12.65
CA GLU A 150 -2.08 -0.90 12.62
C GLU A 150 -1.62 -0.08 13.83
N LYS A 151 -2.34 -0.10 14.97
CA LYS A 151 -1.88 0.58 16.20
C LYS A 151 -0.55 0.00 16.65
N ILE A 152 0.52 0.73 16.34
CA ILE A 152 1.89 0.38 16.70
C ILE A 152 2.04 0.53 18.21
N ASN A 153 2.49 -0.53 18.89
CA ASN A 153 2.95 -0.39 20.26
C ASN A 153 4.23 0.47 20.26
N ASN A 154 4.11 1.68 20.80
CA ASN A 154 5.19 2.65 20.90
C ASN A 154 5.68 2.85 22.34
N GLU A 155 5.31 1.98 23.29
CA GLU A 155 5.64 2.12 24.71
C GLU A 155 7.15 2.18 24.94
N GLY A 156 7.93 1.32 24.27
CA GLY A 156 9.39 1.31 24.39
C GLY A 156 10.04 2.59 23.83
N GLN A 157 9.54 3.09 22.71
CA GLN A 157 9.99 4.33 22.09
C GLN A 157 9.66 5.53 22.97
N LEU A 158 8.43 5.60 23.48
CA LEU A 158 8.00 6.64 24.42
C LEU A 158 8.84 6.62 25.70
N ARG A 159 9.08 5.43 26.26
CA ARG A 159 9.94 5.26 27.43
C ARG A 159 11.34 5.80 27.18
N PHE A 160 11.99 5.41 26.09
CA PHE A 160 13.32 5.90 25.73
C PHE A 160 13.35 7.43 25.58
N ILE A 161 12.41 8.01 24.81
CA ILE A 161 12.35 9.46 24.58
C ILE A 161 12.15 10.22 25.89
N ASN A 162 11.28 9.71 26.77
CA ASN A 162 11.02 10.34 28.07
C ASN A 162 12.22 10.22 29.02
N GLU A 163 12.83 9.03 29.13
CA GLU A 163 14.01 8.81 29.98
C GLU A 163 15.24 9.57 29.51
N LYS A 164 15.38 9.81 28.19
CA LYS A 164 16.53 10.49 27.59
C LYS A 164 16.25 11.92 27.14
N LYS A 165 15.15 12.52 27.56
CA LYS A 165 14.66 13.82 27.06
C LYS A 165 15.71 14.94 27.09
N ASP A 166 16.39 15.10 28.23
CA ASP A 166 17.40 16.16 28.39
C ASP A 166 18.67 15.87 27.58
N PHE A 167 19.09 14.61 27.54
CA PHE A 167 20.19 14.14 26.70
C PHE A 167 19.91 14.43 25.21
N LEU A 168 18.73 14.03 24.71
CA LEU A 168 18.31 14.26 23.32
C LEU A 168 18.27 15.75 22.98
N LYS A 169 17.77 16.59 23.89
CA LYS A 169 17.76 18.04 23.71
C LYS A 169 19.19 18.60 23.64
N GLN A 170 20.09 18.13 24.51
CA GLN A 170 21.48 18.57 24.55
C GLN A 170 22.22 18.23 23.25
N ILE A 171 22.08 17.01 22.74
CA ILE A 171 22.78 16.56 21.52
C ILE A 171 22.16 17.05 20.22
N SER A 172 20.94 17.60 20.26
CA SER A 172 20.23 18.06 19.04
C SER A 172 20.98 19.15 18.26
N GLY A 173 21.82 19.93 18.94
CA GLY A 173 22.64 20.99 18.33
C GLY A 173 24.09 20.60 18.07
N TYR A 174 24.48 19.34 18.29
CA TYR A 174 25.87 18.92 18.15
C TYR A 174 26.30 18.86 16.68
N THR A 175 27.51 19.33 16.44
CA THR A 175 28.25 19.21 15.17
C THR A 175 28.79 17.78 14.98
N VAL A 176 29.30 17.49 13.78
CA VAL A 176 29.94 16.20 13.46
C VAL A 176 31.03 15.82 14.47
N ASN A 177 31.85 16.80 14.87
CA ASN A 177 32.95 16.58 15.82
C ASN A 177 32.43 16.27 17.23
N GLU A 178 31.39 16.98 17.69
CA GLU A 178 30.79 16.74 19.01
C GLU A 178 30.09 15.38 19.09
N PHE A 179 29.46 14.93 18.00
CA PHE A 179 28.92 13.57 17.89
C PHE A 179 30.02 12.50 17.89
N GLU A 180 31.14 12.73 17.19
CA GLU A 180 32.28 11.81 17.21
C GLU A 180 32.85 11.65 18.62
N MET A 181 32.89 12.73 19.42
CA MET A 181 33.32 12.66 20.82
C MET A 181 32.38 11.79 21.66
N ILE A 182 31.06 11.96 21.55
CA ILE A 182 30.09 11.11 22.26
C ILE A 182 30.17 9.65 21.80
N ASN A 183 30.32 9.40 20.50
CA ASN A 183 30.44 8.05 19.94
C ASN A 183 31.68 7.31 20.46
N ARG A 184 32.74 8.04 20.83
CA ARG A 184 33.93 7.51 21.50
C ARG A 184 33.76 7.28 23.01
N GLY A 185 32.53 7.44 23.52
CA GLY A 185 32.17 7.17 24.91
C GLY A 185 32.25 8.38 25.85
N ARG A 186 32.45 9.60 25.32
CA ARG A 186 32.44 10.81 26.15
C ARG A 186 31.01 11.17 26.54
N SER A 187 30.83 11.67 27.75
CA SER A 187 29.56 12.23 28.21
C SER A 187 29.30 13.61 27.57
N PRO A 188 28.02 14.00 27.40
CA PRO A 188 27.68 15.34 26.93
C PRO A 188 28.30 16.48 27.75
N GLN A 189 28.46 16.30 29.07
CA GLN A 189 29.10 17.32 29.91
C GLN A 189 30.60 17.48 29.62
N GLU A 190 31.29 16.39 29.25
CA GLU A 190 32.70 16.45 28.85
C GLU A 190 32.85 17.16 27.50
N VAL A 191 31.96 16.86 26.55
CA VAL A 191 31.96 17.50 25.22
C VAL A 191 31.70 18.99 25.35
N GLU A 192 30.70 19.40 26.15
CA GLU A 192 30.39 20.82 26.37
C GLU A 192 31.58 21.59 26.97
N LYS A 193 32.28 21.00 27.95
CA LYS A 193 33.48 21.60 28.55
C LYS A 193 34.60 21.75 27.52
N GLU A 194 34.86 20.72 26.72
CA GLU A 194 35.92 20.74 25.71
C GLU A 194 35.64 21.80 24.63
N MET A 195 34.40 21.89 24.16
CA MET A 195 33.98 22.88 23.18
C MET A 195 34.01 24.32 23.73
N ALA A 196 33.65 24.51 25.01
CA ALA A 196 33.78 25.81 25.67
C ALA A 196 35.24 26.25 25.82
N ILE A 197 36.16 25.31 26.02
CA ILE A 197 37.61 25.58 26.05
C ILE A 197 38.10 25.95 24.65
N LEU A 198 37.78 25.16 23.63
CA LEU A 198 38.19 25.43 22.25
C LEU A 198 37.72 26.82 21.79
N LYS A 199 36.47 27.20 22.06
CA LYS A 199 35.94 28.54 21.77
C LYS A 199 36.72 29.68 22.42
N LYS A 200 37.31 29.47 23.60
CA LYS A 200 38.15 30.48 24.28
C LYS A 200 39.52 30.65 23.63
N PHE A 201 40.01 29.64 22.91
CA PHE A 201 41.28 29.67 22.19
C PHE A 201 41.13 29.99 20.69
N SER A 202 39.91 29.98 20.17
CA SER A 202 39.56 30.44 18.82
C SER A 202 39.37 31.96 18.69
N ASN A 203 39.30 32.67 19.82
CA ASN A 203 39.27 34.15 19.90
C ASN A 203 40.67 34.68 20.24
#